data_AF-A0AAW2EDG6-F1
#
_entry.id   AF-A0AAW2EDG6-F1
#
_cell.length_a   1.000
_cell.length_b   1.000
_cell.length_c   1.000
_cell.angle_alpha   90.00
_cell.angle_beta   90.00
_cell.angle_gamma   90.00
#
_symmetry.space_group_name_H-M   'P 1'
#
loop_
_entity.id
_entity.type
_entity.pdbx_description
1 polymer ?
#
loop_
_entity_poly.entity_id
_entity_poly.type
_entity_poly.pdbx_seq_one_letter_code
_entity_poly.pdbx_strand_id
1 'polypeptide(L)'
;MKDSIDIKDIFARYTTDVIMTTAFGVKSNCIEEPNNEYRSMGKKIFDINSIWIALFMFAPQILEFFSISLTPREVSSFYMNMFRENVEYRDKHNVVRHDFMNLLIQLMKKGYVESDGDKNGIDEPC
;
A
#
# COMPACT_ATOMS: atom_id res chain seq x y z
N MET A 1 5.18 -35.62 6.15
CA MET A 1 4.25 -35.04 5.18
C MET A 1 3.47 -33.95 5.89
N LYS A 2 3.77 -32.68 5.62
CA LYS A 2 3.02 -31.54 6.15
C LYS A 2 2.18 -31.00 5.00
N ASP A 3 1.19 -31.78 4.59
CA ASP A 3 0.39 -31.55 3.38
C ASP A 3 -0.82 -30.63 3.64
N SER A 4 -0.75 -29.82 4.69
CA SER A 4 -1.76 -28.80 4.95
C SER A 4 -1.28 -27.48 4.36
N ILE A 5 -1.95 -27.03 3.30
CA ILE A 5 -1.75 -25.71 2.73
C ILE A 5 -2.51 -24.68 3.58
N ASP A 6 -1.80 -23.69 4.13
CA ASP A 6 -2.44 -22.53 4.75
C ASP A 6 -2.89 -21.55 3.66
N ILE A 7 -4.14 -21.71 3.23
CA ILE A 7 -4.76 -20.89 2.20
C ILE A 7 -4.76 -19.41 2.61
N LYS A 8 -5.00 -19.10 3.89
CA LYS A 8 -5.05 -17.70 4.36
C LYS A 8 -3.69 -17.03 4.21
N ASP A 9 -2.62 -17.74 4.53
CA ASP A 9 -1.27 -17.19 4.39
C ASP A 9 -0.88 -17.00 2.92
N ILE A 10 -1.19 -17.97 2.04
CA ILE A 10 -0.92 -17.83 0.59
C ILE A 10 -1.65 -16.62 0.00
N PHE A 11 -2.95 -16.47 0.28
CA PHE A 11 -3.70 -15.32 -0.20
C PHE A 11 -3.17 -14.01 0.38
N ALA A 12 -2.79 -13.97 1.66
CA ALA A 12 -2.21 -12.77 2.26
C ALA A 12 -0.88 -12.37 1.60
N ARG A 13 -0.05 -13.35 1.22
CA ARG A 13 1.21 -13.12 0.50
C ARG A 13 0.96 -12.63 -0.93
N TYR A 14 0.01 -13.25 -1.62
CA TYR A 14 -0.43 -12.84 -2.95
C TYR A 14 -0.98 -11.41 -2.96
N THR A 15 -1.91 -11.08 -2.06
CA THR A 15 -2.50 -9.75 -2.01
C THR A 15 -1.49 -8.68 -1.64
N THR A 16 -0.55 -8.99 -0.72
CA THR A 16 0.59 -8.10 -0.43
C THR A 16 1.36 -7.82 -1.72
N ASP A 17 1.70 -8.86 -2.49
CA ASP A 17 2.50 -8.70 -3.73
C ASP A 17 1.78 -7.87 -4.81
N VAL A 18 0.48 -8.09 -4.95
CA VAL A 18 -0.38 -7.29 -5.83
C VAL A 18 -0.41 -5.82 -5.40
N ILE A 19 -0.64 -5.54 -4.11
CA ILE A 19 -0.66 -4.16 -3.58
C ILE A 19 0.71 -3.49 -3.77
N MET A 20 1.81 -4.16 -3.42
CA MET A 20 3.15 -3.59 -3.57
C MET A 20 3.46 -3.25 -5.03
N THR A 21 3.09 -4.12 -5.97
CA THR A 21 3.35 -3.92 -7.39
C THR A 21 2.44 -2.84 -8.00
N THR A 22 1.16 -2.81 -7.66
CA THR A 22 0.16 -1.92 -8.29
C THR A 22 0.02 -0.57 -7.60
N ALA A 23 0.15 -0.55 -6.27
CA ALA A 23 0.00 0.67 -5.48
C ALA A 23 1.32 1.43 -5.36
N PHE A 24 2.41 0.72 -5.04
CA PHE A 24 3.73 1.31 -4.78
C PHE A 24 4.70 1.14 -5.97
N GLY A 25 4.40 0.27 -6.93
CA GLY A 25 5.33 -0.01 -8.03
C GLY A 25 6.56 -0.83 -7.63
N VAL A 26 6.53 -1.52 -6.48
CA VAL A 26 7.64 -2.30 -5.93
C VAL A 26 7.39 -3.79 -6.15
N LYS A 27 8.41 -4.53 -6.60
CA LYS A 27 8.36 -6.00 -6.66
C LYS A 27 8.73 -6.55 -5.29
N SER A 28 7.75 -7.07 -4.55
CA SER A 28 7.99 -7.59 -3.21
C SER A 28 8.34 -9.08 -3.17
N ASN A 29 7.94 -9.88 -4.15
CA ASN A 29 8.13 -11.34 -4.19
C ASN A 29 7.61 -12.05 -2.92
N CYS A 30 6.56 -11.52 -2.28
CA CYS A 30 6.01 -12.07 -1.04
C CYS A 30 5.46 -13.49 -1.19
N ILE A 31 5.04 -13.88 -2.40
CA ILE A 31 4.56 -15.24 -2.72
C ILE A 31 5.67 -16.29 -2.65
N GLU A 32 6.92 -15.90 -2.87
CA GLU A 32 8.08 -16.80 -2.79
C GLU A 32 8.77 -16.67 -1.44
N GLU A 33 8.82 -15.46 -0.88
CA GLU A 33 9.48 -15.12 0.38
C GLU A 33 8.48 -14.88 1.51
N PRO A 34 8.14 -15.91 2.33
CA PRO A 34 7.08 -15.79 3.35
C PRO A 34 7.44 -14.84 4.50
N ASN A 35 8.73 -14.60 4.74
CA ASN A 35 9.23 -13.75 5.82
C ASN A 35 9.66 -12.35 5.34
N ASN A 36 9.12 -11.89 4.21
CA ASN A 36 9.42 -10.57 3.69
C ASN A 36 8.93 -9.46 4.67
N GLU A 37 9.66 -8.34 4.73
CA GLU A 37 9.31 -7.17 5.55
C GLU A 37 7.91 -6.62 5.24
N TYR A 38 7.48 -6.60 3.97
CA TYR A 38 6.16 -6.11 3.56
C TYR A 38 5.06 -6.98 4.15
N ARG A 39 5.24 -8.31 4.12
CA ARG A 39 4.31 -9.26 4.71
C ARG A 39 4.27 -9.14 6.23
N SER A 40 5.44 -8.99 6.85
CA SER A 40 5.58 -8.81 8.30
C SER A 40 4.89 -7.53 8.77
N MET A 41 5.09 -6.43 8.05
CA MET A 41 4.49 -5.14 8.36
C MET A 41 2.98 -5.12 8.08
N GLY A 42 2.56 -5.75 6.99
CA GLY A 42 1.14 -5.97 6.69
C GLY A 42 0.44 -6.80 7.76
N LYS A 43 1.11 -7.82 8.33
CA LYS A 43 0.54 -8.63 9.43
C LYS A 43 0.31 -7.80 10.69
N LYS A 44 1.22 -6.87 11.03
CA LYS A 44 1.08 -5.95 12.17
C LYS A 44 -0.12 -4.99 12.04
N ILE A 45 -0.57 -4.68 10.82
CA ILE A 45 -1.81 -3.89 10.60
C ILE A 45 -3.05 -4.64 11.11
N PHE A 46 -3.06 -5.97 10.98
CA PHE A 46 -4.20 -6.79 11.39
C PHE A 46 -4.09 -7.30 12.84
N ASP A 47 -2.92 -7.12 13.48
CA ASP A 47 -2.66 -7.52 14.87
C ASP A 47 -3.05 -6.39 15.85
N ILE A 48 -4.29 -5.90 15.71
CA ILE A 48 -4.83 -4.86 16.57
C ILE A 48 -5.59 -5.52 17.71
N ASN A 49 -5.28 -5.14 18.95
CA ASN A 49 -5.99 -5.62 20.13
C ASN A 49 -7.48 -5.22 20.06
N SER A 50 -8.38 -6.15 20.36
CA SER A 50 -9.83 -5.90 20.43
C SER A 50 -10.21 -4.71 21.32
N ILE A 51 -9.43 -4.43 22.37
CA ILE A 51 -9.63 -3.26 23.23
C ILE A 51 -9.37 -1.96 22.46
N TRP A 52 -8.31 -1.90 21.63
CA TRP A 52 -8.02 -0.74 20.80
C TRP A 52 -9.12 -0.49 19.76
N ILE A 53 -9.64 -1.57 19.16
CA ILE A 53 -10.77 -1.50 18.21
C ILE A 53 -12.02 -0.95 18.91
N ALA A 54 -12.35 -1.48 20.09
CA ALA A 54 -13.50 -1.02 20.87
C ALA A 54 -13.35 0.46 21.28
N LEU A 55 -12.16 0.86 21.74
CA LEU A 55 -11.88 2.24 22.13
C LEU A 55 -12.02 3.19 20.94
N PHE A 56 -11.56 2.78 19.75
CA PHE A 56 -11.73 3.57 18.52
C PHE A 56 -13.18 3.66 18.08
N MET A 57 -13.98 2.61 18.27
CA MET A 57 -15.39 2.59 17.90
C MET A 57 -16.27 3.39 18.87
N PHE A 58 -16.03 3.30 20.18
CA PHE A 58 -16.91 3.85 21.20
C PHE A 58 -16.42 5.15 21.84
N ALA A 59 -15.13 5.46 21.76
CA ALA A 59 -14.56 6.69 22.31
C ALA A 59 -13.53 7.35 21.37
N PRO A 60 -13.87 7.61 20.10
CA PRO A 60 -12.94 8.21 19.13
C PRO A 60 -12.43 9.58 19.58
N GLN A 61 -13.27 10.37 20.27
CA GLN A 61 -12.92 11.69 20.78
C GLN A 61 -11.74 11.66 21.77
N ILE A 62 -11.64 10.59 22.58
CA ILE A 62 -10.53 10.42 23.52
C ILE A 62 -9.24 10.13 22.75
N LEU A 63 -9.29 9.23 21.77
CA LEU A 63 -8.13 8.89 20.96
C LEU A 63 -7.62 10.08 20.14
N GLU A 64 -8.54 10.87 19.58
CA GLU A 64 -8.22 12.09 18.84
C GLU A 64 -7.57 13.13 19.75
N PHE A 65 -8.14 13.34 20.95
CA PHE A 65 -7.57 14.26 21.93
C PHE A 65 -6.13 13.89 22.33
N PHE A 66 -5.84 12.59 22.51
CA PHE A 66 -4.50 12.11 22.82
C PHE A 66 -3.62 11.84 21.58
N SER A 67 -4.12 12.12 20.36
CA SER A 67 -3.43 11.85 19.10
C SER A 67 -2.92 10.39 18.98
N ILE A 68 -3.73 9.44 19.46
CA ILE A 68 -3.39 8.02 19.42
C ILE A 68 -3.92 7.43 18.11
N SER A 69 -2.99 6.96 17.28
CA SER A 69 -3.32 6.26 16.03
C SER A 69 -3.65 4.79 16.30
N LEU A 70 -4.63 4.27 15.56
CA LEU A 70 -4.97 2.85 15.54
C LEU A 70 -3.86 2.00 14.91
N THR A 71 -3.14 2.57 13.94
CA THR A 71 -2.04 1.88 13.26
C THR A 71 -0.76 2.02 14.08
N PRO A 72 -0.01 0.94 14.33
CA PRO A 72 1.28 1.01 15.01
C PRO A 72 2.22 2.01 14.34
N ARG A 73 2.91 2.84 15.12
CA ARG A 73 3.81 3.89 14.58
C ARG A 73 4.87 3.31 13.64
N GLU A 74 5.43 2.15 13.98
CA GLU A 74 6.42 1.45 13.15
C GLU A 74 5.89 1.18 11.74
N VAL A 75 4.67 0.63 11.64
CA VAL A 75 3.95 0.35 10.39
C VAL A 75 3.75 1.62 9.58
N SER A 76 3.23 2.67 10.23
CA SER A 76 2.99 3.95 9.56
C SER A 76 4.29 4.55 9.03
N SER A 77 5.37 4.55 9.82
CA SER A 77 6.67 5.07 9.42
C SER A 77 7.24 4.31 8.23
N PHE A 78 7.14 2.98 8.22
CA PHE A 78 7.64 2.15 7.13
C PHE A 78 6.99 2.47 5.78
N TYR A 79 5.67 2.45 5.70
CA TYR A 79 4.97 2.72 4.44
C TYR A 79 5.08 4.19 4.02
N MET A 80 5.13 5.13 4.97
CA MET A 80 5.33 6.55 4.65
C MET A 80 6.74 6.84 4.14
N ASN A 81 7.76 6.20 4.71
CA ASN A 81 9.13 6.33 4.23
C ASN A 81 9.26 5.75 2.82
N MET A 82 8.71 4.55 2.59
CA MET A 82 8.69 3.95 1.26
C MET A 82 7.98 4.82 0.23
N PHE A 83 6.81 5.38 0.59
CA PHE A 83 6.10 6.31 -0.30
C PHE A 83 6.98 7.52 -0.65
N ARG A 84 7.60 8.15 0.36
CA ARG A 84 8.47 9.31 0.17
C ARG A 84 9.67 8.99 -0.73
N GLU A 85 10.38 7.91 -0.43
CA GLU A 85 11.54 7.46 -1.22
C GLU A 85 11.15 7.18 -2.67
N ASN A 86 9.97 6.60 -2.90
CA ASN A 86 9.48 6.29 -4.24
C ASN A 86 9.11 7.55 -5.02
N VAL A 87 8.44 8.52 -4.37
CA VAL A 87 8.18 9.84 -4.98
C VAL A 87 9.50 10.54 -5.33
N GLU A 88 10.44 10.62 -4.38
CA GLU A 88 11.74 11.28 -4.58
C GLU A 88 12.56 10.61 -5.70
N TYR A 89 12.60 9.28 -5.72
CA TYR A 89 13.28 8.52 -6.76
C TYR A 89 12.70 8.81 -8.15
N ARG A 90 11.37 8.78 -8.29
CA ARG A 90 10.69 9.02 -9.57
C ARG A 90 10.86 10.45 -10.04
N ASP A 91 10.79 11.41 -9.14
CA ASP A 91 11.02 12.82 -9.44
C ASP A 91 12.44 13.07 -9.96
N LYS A 92 13.45 12.54 -9.25
CA LYS A 92 14.86 12.71 -9.61
C LYS A 92 15.24 12.04 -10.93
N HIS A 93 14.66 10.88 -11.23
CA HIS A 93 15.01 10.07 -12.40
C HIS A 93 14.01 10.20 -13.57
N ASN A 94 12.99 11.06 -13.45
CA ASN A 94 11.93 11.23 -14.44
C ASN A 94 11.24 9.91 -14.81
N VAL A 95 11.02 9.03 -13.83
CA VAL A 95 10.39 7.73 -14.05
C VAL A 95 8.87 7.89 -14.03
N VAL A 96 8.22 7.58 -15.14
CA VAL A 96 6.76 7.54 -15.26
C VAL A 96 6.32 6.08 -15.40
N ARG A 97 5.45 5.64 -14.49
CA ARG A 97 4.81 4.33 -14.51
C ARG A 97 3.33 4.52 -14.23
N HIS A 98 2.45 3.94 -15.05
CA HIS A 98 1.00 4.10 -14.91
C HIS A 98 0.45 3.24 -13.76
N ASP A 99 0.78 3.62 -12.52
CA ASP A 99 0.35 2.98 -11.28
C ASP A 99 -0.22 4.02 -10.30
N PHE A 100 -0.69 3.57 -9.13
CA PHE A 100 -1.32 4.46 -8.15
C PHE A 100 -0.38 5.56 -7.65
N MET A 101 0.92 5.27 -7.46
CA MET A 101 1.92 6.30 -7.14
C MET A 101 1.91 7.44 -8.15
N ASN A 102 1.83 7.14 -9.44
CA ASN A 102 1.82 8.17 -10.46
C ASN A 102 0.56 9.02 -10.45
N LEU A 103 -0.60 8.43 -10.13
CA LEU A 103 -1.84 9.18 -9.92
C LEU A 103 -1.70 10.14 -8.72
N LEU A 104 -1.10 9.69 -7.62
CA LEU A 104 -0.83 10.52 -6.45
C LEU A 104 0.18 11.64 -6.74
N ILE A 105 1.26 11.35 -7.47
CA ILE A 105 2.26 12.35 -7.88
C ILE A 105 1.62 13.41 -8.78
N GLN A 106 0.74 13.02 -9.71
CA GLN A 106 -0.02 13.97 -10.53
C GLN A 106 -0.91 14.87 -9.66
N LEU A 107 -1.67 14.31 -8.72
CA LEU A 107 -2.47 15.08 -7.78
C LEU A 107 -1.61 16.07 -6.97
N MET A 108 -0.47 15.63 -6.46
CA MET A 108 0.43 16.47 -5.67
C MET A 108 1.02 17.63 -6.47
N LYS A 109 1.36 17.42 -7.74
CA LYS A 109 2.03 18.43 -8.59
C LYS A 109 1.07 19.33 -9.35
N LYS A 110 -0.04 18.77 -9.86
CA LYS A 110 -0.98 19.45 -10.76
C LYS A 110 -2.29 19.81 -10.08
N GLY A 111 -2.65 19.15 -8.97
CA GLY A 111 -3.95 19.28 -8.32
C GLY A 111 -5.08 18.46 -8.95
N TYR A 112 -4.81 17.71 -10.03
CA TYR A 112 -5.75 16.81 -10.70
C TYR A 112 -5.00 15.60 -11.31
N VAL A 113 -5.75 14.55 -11.64
CA VAL A 113 -5.26 13.39 -12.39
C VAL A 113 -5.68 13.55 -13.85
N GLU A 114 -4.74 13.41 -14.78
CA GLU A 114 -5.06 13.36 -16.20
C GLU A 114 -5.73 12.02 -16.53
N SER A 115 -6.85 12.07 -17.26
CA SER A 115 -7.46 10.85 -17.80
C SER A 115 -6.57 10.32 -18.92
N ASP A 116 -6.37 9.00 -18.97
CA ASP A 116 -5.62 8.33 -20.04
C ASP A 116 -6.30 8.45 -21.42
N GLY A 117 -7.48 9.09 -21.50
CA GLY A 117 -8.37 9.15 -22.66
C GLY A 117 -8.03 10.15 -23.77
N ASP A 118 -6.82 10.72 -23.83
CA ASP A 118 -6.48 11.75 -24.85
C ASP A 118 -5.15 11.47 -25.58
N LYS A 119 -4.84 10.20 -25.83
CA LYS A 119 -3.67 9.82 -26.67
C LYS A 119 -3.92 8.80 -27.79
N ASN A 120 -5.15 8.31 -27.98
CA ASN A 120 -5.47 7.42 -29.10
C ASN A 120 -6.59 8.01 -29.96
N GLY A 121 -6.28 9.09 -30.67
CA GLY A 121 -6.91 9.33 -31.97
C GLY A 121 -6.30 8.35 -32.96
N ILE A 122 -6.93 7.19 -33.13
CA ILE A 122 -7.14 6.38 -34.34
C ILE A 122 -7.86 5.12 -33.84
N ASP A 123 -9.15 5.04 -34.18
CA ASP A 123 -9.94 3.83 -34.06
C ASP A 123 -9.33 2.77 -34.97
N GLU A 124 -8.93 1.62 -34.43
CA GLU A 124 -8.64 0.43 -35.22
C GLU A 124 -9.58 -0.69 -34.76
N PRO A 125 -10.56 -1.09 -35.60
CA PRO A 125 -11.49 -2.14 -35.26
C PRO A 125 -10.82 -3.51 -35.44
N CYS A 126 -10.95 -4.37 -34.43
CA CYS A 126 -11.04 -5.82 -34.62
C CYS A 126 -12.43 -6.28 -34.18
#